data_AF-A0A1H4NNR7-F1
#
_entry.id   AF-A0A1H4NNR7-F1
#
_cell.length_a   1.000
_cell.length_b   1.000
_cell.length_c   1.000
_cell.angle_alpha   90.00
_cell.angle_beta   90.00
_cell.angle_gamma   90.00
#
_symmetry.space_group_name_H-M   'P 1'
#
loop_
_entity.id
_entity.type
_entity.pdbx_description
1 polymer ?
#
loop_
_entity_poly.entity_id
_entity_poly.type
_entity_poly.pdbx_seq_one_letter_code
_entity_poly.pdbx_strand_id
1 'polypeptide(L)' 'MQFVMIEADRLDRMERKLDAPTEALRSSTVIPAPEWCPITEAAKRKGVSTTTIGRKIALGLIEARGNGKLKEVRI' A
#
# COMPACT_ATOMS: atom_id res chain seq x y z
N MET A 1 -36.74 -5.56 25.63
CA MET A 1 -36.27 -4.97 24.36
C MET A 1 -36.72 -3.53 24.32
N GLN A 2 -35.78 -2.60 24.18
CA GLN A 2 -36.10 -1.19 24.01
C GLN A 2 -36.04 -0.87 22.52
N PHE A 3 -37.15 -0.38 21.97
CA PHE A 3 -37.22 0.09 20.59
C PHE A 3 -37.19 1.61 20.59
N VAL A 4 -36.34 2.18 19.75
CA VAL A 4 -36.24 3.61 19.53
C VAL A 4 -36.73 3.87 18.12
N MET A 5 -37.79 4.67 18.01
CA MET A 5 -38.35 5.07 16.72
C MET A 5 -37.53 6.23 16.17
N ILE A 6 -36.95 6.05 14.98
CA ILE A 6 -36.13 7.04 14.30
C ILE A 6 -36.82 7.37 12.99
N GLU A 7 -36.92 8.65 12.65
CA GLU A 7 -37.48 9.07 11.37
C GLU A 7 -36.58 8.62 10.21
N ALA A 8 -37.20 8.08 9.16
CA ALA A 8 -36.50 7.51 8.00
C ALA A 8 -35.49 8.49 7.39
N ASP A 9 -35.87 9.76 7.24
CA ASP A 9 -35.00 10.82 6.71
C ASP A 9 -33.72 11.05 7.53
N ARG A 10 -33.75 10.73 8.83
CA ARG A 10 -32.57 10.83 9.69
C ARG A 10 -31.64 9.64 9.46
N LEU A 11 -32.18 8.45 9.24
CA LEU A 11 -31.41 7.25 8.94
C LEU A 11 -30.72 7.39 7.57
N ASP A 12 -31.45 7.82 6.54
CA ASP A 12 -30.92 8.06 5.19
C ASP A 12 -29.77 9.08 5.18
N ARG A 13 -29.89 10.14 5.99
CA ARG A 13 -28.82 11.14 6.15
C ARG A 13 -27.59 10.58 6.85
N MET A 14 -27.76 9.63 7.75
CA MET A 14 -26.65 8.95 8.43
C MET A 14 -25.96 7.99 7.48
N GLU A 15 -26.70 7.21 6.69
CA GLU A 15 -26.14 6.30 5.68
C GLU A 15 -25.31 7.06 4.63
N ARG A 16 -25.86 8.14 4.06
CA ARG A 16 -25.11 8.97 3.08
C ARG A 16 -23.82 9.56 3.64
N LYS A 17 -23.79 9.90 4.93
CA LYS A 17 -22.59 10.42 5.60
C LYS A 17 -21.53 9.33 5.84
N LEU A 18 -21.92 8.07 5.90
CA LEU A 18 -21.00 6.93 6.03
C LEU A 18 -20.49 6.45 4.68
N ASP A 19 -21.30 6.57 3.62
CA ASP A 19 -20.90 6.18 2.27
C ASP A 19 -19.81 7.09 1.69
N ALA A 20 -19.90 8.41 1.90
CA ALA A 20 -18.94 9.36 1.33
C ALA A 20 -17.47 9.14 1.77
N PRO A 21 -17.16 8.94 3.07
CA PRO A 21 -15.81 8.57 3.52
C PRO A 21 -15.38 7.18 3.02
N THR A 22 -16.31 6.22 2.99
CA THR A 22 -16.03 4.86 2.55
C THR A 22 -15.63 4.83 1.08
N GLU A 23 -16.34 5.60 0.25
CA GLU A 23 -16.03 5.74 -1.16
C GLU A 23 -14.70 6.47 -1.37
N ALA A 24 -14.41 7.53 -0.61
CA ALA A 24 -13.13 8.23 -0.66
C ALA A 24 -11.94 7.32 -0.27
N LEU A 25 -12.13 6.39 0.68
CA LEU A 25 -11.14 5.38 1.06
C LEU A 25 -10.99 4.27 0.01
N ARG A 26 -12.05 3.92 -0.70
CA ARG A 26 -12.00 2.93 -1.80
C ARG A 26 -11.39 3.50 -3.07
N SER A 27 -11.67 4.78 -3.38
CA SER A 27 -11.17 5.46 -4.58
C SER A 27 -9.74 5.97 -4.44
N SER A 28 -9.22 6.09 -3.21
CA SER A 28 -7.83 6.45 -2.98
C SER A 28 -6.95 5.24 -3.28
N THR A 29 -6.42 5.21 -4.51
CA THR A 29 -5.28 4.37 -4.84
C THR A 29 -4.12 4.86 -3.98
N VAL A 30 -3.87 4.22 -2.83
CA VAL A 30 -2.64 4.43 -2.07
C VAL A 30 -1.53 3.91 -2.96
N ILE A 31 -0.88 4.80 -3.72
CA ILE A 31 0.41 4.52 -4.31
C ILE A 31 1.39 4.67 -3.14
N PRO A 32 1.84 3.57 -2.51
CA PRO A 32 2.80 3.69 -1.41
C PRO A 32 4.01 4.47 -1.93
N ALA A 33 4.50 5.40 -1.11
CA ALA A 33 5.74 6.09 -1.42
C ALA A 33 6.83 5.02 -1.64
N PRO A 34 7.72 5.21 -2.62
CA PRO A 34 8.74 4.20 -2.89
C PRO A 34 9.66 4.05 -1.68
N GLU A 35 9.59 2.91 -1.02
CA GLU A 35 10.45 2.60 0.11
C GLU A 35 11.80 2.10 -0.44
N TRP A 36 12.84 2.91 -0.24
CA TRP A 36 14.21 2.42 -0.38
C TRP A 36 14.47 1.46 0.76
N CYS A 37 14.70 0.19 0.43
CA CYS A 37 15.02 -0.81 1.44
C CYS A 37 16.23 -1.66 1.03
N PRO A 38 16.89 -2.33 1.99
CA PRO A 38 17.99 -3.24 1.69
C PRO A 38 17.55 -4.38 0.76
N ILE A 39 18.44 -4.83 -0.12
CA ILE A 39 18.19 -5.94 -1.06
C ILE A 39 17.63 -7.19 -0.37
N THR A 40 18.11 -7.49 0.84
CA THR A 40 17.65 -8.65 1.63
C THR A 40 16.19 -8.54 2.04
N GLU A 41 15.75 -7.34 2.40
CA GLU A 41 14.37 -7.07 2.81
C GLU A 41 13.45 -7.04 1.59
N ALA A 42 13.93 -6.46 0.48
CA ALA A 42 13.23 -6.49 -0.80
C ALA A 42 13.00 -7.93 -1.31
N ALA A 43 14.02 -8.77 -1.18
CA ALA A 43 13.96 -10.19 -1.52
C ALA A 43 12.87 -10.90 -0.72
N LYS A 44 12.83 -10.70 0.61
CA LYS A 44 11.79 -11.27 1.48
C LYS A 44 10.39 -10.79 1.10
N ARG A 45 10.20 -9.47 0.95
CA ARG A 45 8.88 -8.88 0.62
C ARG A 45 8.32 -9.37 -0.71
N LYS A 46 9.19 -9.55 -1.71
CA LYS A 46 8.79 -10.03 -3.04
C LYS A 46 8.84 -11.56 -3.16
N GLY A 47 9.25 -12.29 -2.12
CA GLY A 47 9.36 -13.76 -2.14
C GLY A 47 10.38 -14.29 -3.14
N VAL A 48 11.46 -13.55 -3.41
CA VAL A 48 12.51 -13.93 -4.38
C VAL A 48 13.89 -13.95 -3.73
N SER A 49 14.87 -14.58 -4.37
CA SER A 49 16.26 -14.53 -3.89
C SER A 49 16.91 -13.15 -4.10
N THR A 50 17.92 -12.85 -3.28
CA THR A 50 18.74 -11.64 -3.45
C THR A 50 19.46 -11.61 -4.79
N THR A 51 19.85 -12.77 -5.33
CA THR A 51 20.40 -12.91 -6.69
C THR A 51 19.40 -12.47 -7.76
N THR A 52 18.12 -12.80 -7.60
CA THR A 52 17.06 -12.36 -8.52
C THR A 52 16.90 -10.85 -8.48
N ILE A 53 16.94 -10.23 -7.29
CA ILE A 53 16.94 -8.77 -7.17
C ILE A 53 18.17 -8.17 -7.86
N GLY A 54 19.37 -8.72 -7.63
CA GLY A 54 20.60 -8.29 -8.30
C GLY A 54 20.51 -8.36 -9.83
N ARG A 55 19.93 -9.43 -10.37
CA ARG A 55 19.67 -9.56 -11.81
C ARG A 55 18.70 -8.49 -12.32
N LYS A 56 17.62 -8.22 -11.58
CA LYS A 56 16.65 -7.16 -11.93
C LYS A 56 17.29 -5.77 -11.93
N ILE A 57 18.21 -5.49 -11.01
CA ILE A 57 19.01 -4.26 -11.02
C ILE A 57 19.89 -4.19 -12.28
N ALA A 58 20.60 -5.27 -12.61
CA ALA A 58 21.46 -5.33 -13.79
C ALA A 58 20.67 -5.16 -15.11
N LEU A 59 19.43 -5.62 -15.13
CA LEU A 59 18.49 -5.44 -16.26
C LEU A 59 17.80 -4.07 -16.28
N GLY A 60 18.06 -3.20 -15.29
CA GLY A 60 17.42 -1.88 -15.19
C GLY A 60 15.94 -1.92 -14.80
N LEU A 61 15.44 -3.06 -14.32
CA LEU A 61 14.03 -3.23 -13.92
C LEU A 61 13.73 -2.70 -12.51
N ILE A 62 14.77 -2.48 -11.70
CA ILE A 62 14.67 -1.98 -10.33
C ILE A 62 15.74 -0.91 -10.15
N GLU A 63 15.34 0.25 -9.66
CA GLU A 63 16.28 1.29 -9.24
C GLU A 63 17.05 0.84 -8.01
N ALA A 64 18.38 0.96 -8.07
CA ALA A 64 19.26 0.68 -6.95
C ALA A 64 20.19 1.85 -6.68
N ARG A 65 20.50 2.07 -5.40
CA ARG A 65 21.46 3.09 -4.96
C ARG A 65 22.39 2.52 -3.89
N GLY A 66 23.53 3.17 -3.70
CA GLY A 66 24.54 2.76 -2.71
C GLY A 66 25.52 1.70 -3.21
N ASN A 67 26.45 1.32 -2.35
CA ASN A 67 27.57 0.45 -2.69
C ASN A 67 27.66 -0.79 -1.78
N GLY A 68 28.08 -1.92 -2.35
CA GLY A 68 28.30 -3.17 -1.63
C GLY A 68 27.09 -3.66 -0.84
N LYS A 69 27.30 -3.94 0.45
CA LYS A 69 26.29 -4.50 1.38
C LYS A 69 25.21 -3.49 1.80
N LEU A 70 25.44 -2.19 1.59
CA LEU A 70 24.49 -1.12 1.89
C LEU A 70 23.66 -0.71 0.65
N LYS A 71 23.64 -1.56 -0.38
CA LYS A 71 22.86 -1.29 -1.58
C LYS A 71 21.37 -1.42 -1.26
N GLU A 72 20.62 -0.37 -1.58
CA GLU A 72 19.18 -0.28 -1.41
C GLU A 72 18.49 -0.34 -2.76
N VAL A 73 17.25 -0.82 -2.77
CA VAL A 73 16.40 -0.91 -3.94
C VAL A 73 15.05 -0.27 -3.69
N ARG A 74 14.48 0.29 -4.75
CA ARG A 74 13.13 0.85 -4.77
C ARG A 74 12.14 -0.25 -5.17
N ILE A 75 11.13 -0.53 -4.35
CA ILE A 75 10.16 -1.63 -4.55
C ILE A 75 8.70 -1.22 -4.46
#